data_AF-A0A7J3M5L5-F1
#
_entry.id   AF-A0A7J3M5L5-F1
#
_cell.length_a   1.000
_cell.length_b   1.000
_cell.length_c   1.000
_cell.angle_alpha   90.00
_cell.angle_beta   90.00
_cell.angle_gamma   90.00
#
_symmetry.space_group_name_H-M   'P 1'
#
loop_
_entity.id
_entity.type
_entity.pdbx_description
1 polymer ?
#
loop_
_entity_poly.entity_id
_entity_poly.type
_entity_poly.pdbx_seq_one_letter_code
_entity_poly.pdbx_strand_id
1 'polypeptide(L)'
;MLDPASLIPSLIKSVISLFIIVDPFGNIPIFIGLTEGISGEKRRKIFNVATVTGFILLLLFAMTGREILRIFGITIESFMIAGGILLLIIAIRILIMGGWEEKRLTPESVGVVPIAVPLLVGPGAITTTILNLQEFGILLTVISVIIVFTIVWVILRYIELIYKILG
;
A
#
# COMPACT_ATOMS: atom_id res chain seq x y z
N MET A 1 10.73 16.61 23.22
CA MET A 1 11.81 15.60 23.10
C MET A 1 11.17 14.25 23.34
N LEU A 2 11.30 13.30 22.41
CA LEU A 2 10.84 11.93 22.63
C LEU A 2 11.67 11.33 23.76
N ASP A 3 11.03 10.84 24.81
CA ASP A 3 11.70 10.07 25.86
C ASP A 3 12.27 8.79 25.21
N PRO A 4 13.58 8.49 25.35
CA PRO A 4 14.18 7.26 24.83
C PRO A 4 13.42 5.99 25.21
N ALA A 5 12.77 5.96 26.38
CA ALA A 5 11.95 4.84 26.83
C ALA A 5 10.68 4.65 25.98
N SER A 6 10.19 5.70 25.32
CA SER A 6 8.97 5.71 24.53
C SER A 6 9.16 5.40 23.03
N LEU A 7 10.41 5.29 22.56
CA LEU A 7 10.73 5.10 21.14
C LEU A 7 10.24 3.76 20.61
N ILE A 8 10.48 2.67 21.34
CA ILE A 8 10.08 1.32 20.93
C ILE A 8 8.54 1.21 20.87
N PRO A 9 7.77 1.60 21.91
CA PRO A 9 6.31 1.60 21.82
C PRO A 9 5.75 2.43 20.66
N SER A 10 6.34 3.60 20.41
CA SER A 10 5.90 4.51 19.33
C SER A 10 6.17 3.91 17.95
N LEU A 11 7.34 3.30 17.76
CA LEU A 11 7.67 2.58 16.54
C LEU A 11 6.71 1.41 16.30
N ILE A 12 6.46 0.60 17.33
CA ILE A 12 5.53 -0.53 17.24
C ILE A 12 4.14 -0.06 16.84
N LYS A 13 3.62 1.00 17.46
CA LYS A 13 2.32 1.60 17.10
C LYS A 13 2.29 2.06 15.65
N SER A 14 3.32 2.76 15.20
CA SER A 14 3.42 3.26 13.82
C SER A 14 3.52 2.12 12.79
N VAL A 15 4.27 1.06 13.08
CA VAL A 15 4.35 -0.13 12.23
C VAL A 15 3.01 -0.84 12.18
N ILE A 16 2.40 -1.10 13.33
CA ILE A 16 1.11 -1.82 13.42
C ILE A 16 0.01 -1.04 12.71
N SER A 17 -0.09 0.28 12.92
CA SER A 17 -1.11 1.11 12.29
C SER A 17 -1.01 1.05 10.76
N LEU A 18 0.21 1.19 10.22
CA LEU A 18 0.43 1.12 8.78
C LEU A 18 0.24 -0.29 8.23
N PHE A 19 0.73 -1.32 8.94
CA PHE A 19 0.61 -2.71 8.51
C PHE A 19 -0.84 -3.17 8.40
N ILE A 20 -1.68 -2.84 9.40
CA ILE A 20 -3.11 -3.17 9.39
C ILE A 20 -3.81 -2.50 8.20
N ILE A 21 -3.44 -1.26 7.88
CA ILE A 21 -4.09 -0.49 6.83
C ILE A 21 -3.64 -0.93 5.43
N VAL A 22 -2.37 -1.30 5.25
CA VAL A 22 -1.85 -1.84 3.98
C VAL A 22 -2.40 -3.25 3.71
N ASP A 23 -2.68 -4.01 4.77
CA ASP A 23 -3.25 -5.37 4.73
C ASP A 23 -2.68 -6.28 3.63
N PRO A 24 -1.36 -6.54 3.64
CA PRO A 24 -0.74 -7.33 2.58
C PRO A 24 -1.24 -8.79 2.54
N PHE A 25 -1.77 -9.31 3.65
CA PHE A 25 -2.32 -10.65 3.74
C PHE A 25 -3.74 -10.72 3.17
N GLY A 26 -4.64 -9.81 3.57
CA GLY A 26 -6.00 -9.78 3.05
C GLY A 26 -6.08 -9.50 1.55
N ASN A 27 -5.07 -8.80 1.01
CA ASN A 27 -4.97 -8.51 -0.42
C ASN A 27 -4.41 -9.66 -1.28
N ILE A 28 -3.94 -10.78 -0.69
CA ILE A 28 -3.32 -11.90 -1.44
C ILE A 28 -4.23 -12.44 -2.57
N PRO A 29 -5.52 -12.76 -2.35
CA PRO A 29 -6.39 -13.30 -3.41
C PRO A 29 -6.50 -12.35 -4.60
N ILE A 30 -6.55 -11.04 -4.33
CA ILE A 30 -6.62 -10.00 -5.37
C ILE A 30 -5.30 -9.98 -6.16
N PHE A 31 -4.15 -10.01 -5.48
CA PHE A 31 -2.83 -10.01 -6.14
C PHE A 31 -2.60 -11.27 -6.99
N ILE A 32 -3.09 -12.43 -6.54
CA ILE A 32 -3.05 -13.67 -7.32
C ILE A 32 -3.94 -13.55 -8.55
N GLY A 33 -5.20 -13.11 -8.41
CA GLY A 33 -6.10 -12.93 -9.55
C GLY A 33 -5.57 -11.94 -10.59
N LEU A 34 -4.94 -10.85 -10.15
CA LEU A 34 -4.31 -9.85 -11.04
C LEU A 34 -3.06 -10.38 -11.76
N THR A 35 -2.47 -11.48 -11.28
CA THR A 35 -1.25 -12.07 -11.86
C THR A 35 -1.47 -13.49 -12.37
N GLU A 36 -2.74 -13.91 -12.49
CA GLU A 36 -3.12 -15.21 -13.02
C GLU A 36 -2.66 -15.36 -14.47
N GLY A 37 -2.13 -16.53 -14.82
CA GLY A 37 -1.58 -16.80 -16.16
C GLY A 37 -0.26 -16.09 -16.49
N ILE A 38 0.31 -15.28 -15.58
CA ILE A 38 1.61 -14.64 -15.76
C ILE A 38 2.73 -15.57 -15.28
N SER A 39 3.82 -15.69 -16.06
CA SER A 39 4.97 -16.50 -15.67
C SER A 39 5.61 -16.01 -14.36
N GLY A 40 6.19 -16.94 -13.58
CA GLY A 40 6.74 -16.62 -12.25
C GLY A 40 7.80 -15.51 -12.26
N GLU A 41 8.63 -15.42 -13.31
CA GLU A 41 9.63 -14.35 -13.47
C GLU A 41 8.96 -12.97 -13.68
N LYS A 42 8.01 -12.89 -14.61
CA LYS A 42 7.26 -11.65 -14.86
C LYS A 42 6.45 -11.25 -13.64
N ARG A 43 5.85 -12.20 -12.92
CA ARG A 43 5.11 -11.92 -11.68
C ARG A 43 6.01 -11.36 -10.59
N ARG A 44 7.23 -11.90 -10.41
CA ARG A 44 8.22 -11.33 -9.48
C ARG A 44 8.57 -9.90 -9.85
N LYS A 45 8.70 -9.60 -11.15
CA LYS A 45 8.94 -8.24 -11.64
C LYS A 45 7.77 -7.31 -11.28
N ILE A 46 6.52 -7.74 -11.53
CA ILE A 46 5.29 -7.00 -11.14
C ILE A 46 5.34 -6.63 -9.65
N PHE A 47 5.57 -7.61 -8.78
CA PHE A 47 5.57 -7.38 -7.34
C PHE A 47 6.75 -6.50 -6.87
N ASN A 48 7.93 -6.66 -7.45
CA ASN A 48 9.05 -5.75 -7.14
C ASN A 48 8.71 -4.31 -7.54
N VAL A 49 8.13 -4.10 -8.74
CA VAL A 49 7.67 -2.78 -9.17
C VAL A 49 6.61 -2.25 -8.21
N ALA A 50 5.65 -3.09 -7.79
CA ALA A 50 4.58 -2.69 -6.89
C ALA A 50 5.11 -2.24 -5.53
N THR A 51 5.99 -3.04 -4.92
CA THR A 51 6.63 -2.70 -3.63
C THR A 51 7.45 -1.42 -3.74
N VAL A 52 8.31 -1.29 -4.74
CA VAL A 52 9.17 -0.10 -4.88
C VAL A 52 8.35 1.15 -5.14
N THR A 53 7.36 1.05 -6.03
CA THR A 53 6.45 2.17 -6.33
C THR A 53 5.70 2.59 -5.08
N GLY A 54 5.12 1.64 -4.34
CA GLY A 54 4.39 1.96 -3.13
C GLY A 54 5.26 2.57 -2.04
N PHE A 55 6.48 2.04 -1.86
CA PHE A 55 7.44 2.56 -0.89
C PHE A 55 7.79 4.03 -1.18
N ILE A 56 8.14 4.34 -2.43
CA ILE A 56 8.46 5.69 -2.87
C ILE A 56 7.26 6.61 -2.70
N LEU A 57 6.06 6.17 -3.11
CA LEU A 57 4.85 6.98 -3.01
C LEU A 57 4.49 7.28 -1.56
N LEU A 58 4.54 6.32 -0.64
CA LEU A 58 4.25 6.61 0.76
C LEU A 58 5.25 7.57 1.38
N LEU A 59 6.54 7.45 1.09
CA LEU A 59 7.52 8.42 1.57
C LEU A 59 7.26 9.82 1.00
N LEU A 60 6.93 9.91 -0.28
CA LEU A 60 6.59 11.18 -0.93
C LEU A 60 5.35 11.82 -0.27
N PHE A 61 4.28 11.06 -0.08
CA PHE A 61 3.04 11.55 0.54
C PHE A 61 3.20 11.80 2.04
N ALA A 62 4.04 11.06 2.76
CA ALA A 62 4.35 11.35 4.16
C ALA A 62 4.95 12.76 4.30
N MET A 63 5.85 13.13 3.40
CA MET A 63 6.55 14.42 3.42
C MET A 63 5.71 15.56 2.85
N THR A 64 4.98 15.32 1.77
CA THR A 64 4.32 16.39 0.99
C THR A 64 2.80 16.39 1.10
N GLY A 65 2.19 15.27 1.50
CA GLY A 65 0.75 15.05 1.39
C GLY A 65 -0.09 16.06 2.16
N ARG A 66 0.31 16.43 3.38
CA ARG A 66 -0.42 17.45 4.16
C ARG A 66 -0.45 18.81 3.46
N GLU A 67 0.69 19.22 2.91
CA GLU A 67 0.81 20.51 2.24
C GLU A 67 0.04 20.52 0.92
N ILE A 68 0.11 19.41 0.16
CA ILE A 68 -0.69 19.21 -1.06
C ILE A 68 -2.18 19.33 -0.73
N LEU A 69 -2.68 18.58 0.25
CA LEU A 69 -4.10 18.61 0.65
C LEU A 69 -4.53 20.02 1.07
N ARG A 70 -3.68 20.74 1.83
CA ARG A 70 -3.96 22.12 2.25
C ARG A 70 -4.05 23.08 1.07
N ILE A 71 -3.17 22.96 0.07
CA ILE A 71 -3.20 23.80 -1.15
C ILE A 71 -4.51 23.61 -1.90
N PHE A 72 -5.05 22.39 -1.96
CA PHE A 72 -6.31 22.10 -2.60
C PHE A 72 -7.54 22.38 -1.71
N GLY A 73 -7.36 22.83 -0.46
CA GLY A 73 -8.45 23.02 0.49
C GLY A 73 -9.14 21.71 0.90
N ILE A 74 -8.45 20.58 0.80
CA ILE A 74 -8.98 19.25 1.09
C ILE A 74 -8.58 18.84 2.52
N THR A 75 -9.54 18.35 3.30
CA THR A 75 -9.25 17.79 4.62
C THR A 75 -8.82 16.32 4.51
N ILE A 76 -8.10 15.81 5.51
CA ILE A 76 -7.67 14.40 5.55
C ILE A 76 -8.90 13.47 5.48
N GLU A 77 -9.97 13.82 6.19
CA GLU A 77 -11.23 13.08 6.22
C GLU A 77 -11.89 13.05 4.84
N SER A 78 -11.92 14.20 4.14
CA SER A 78 -12.46 14.31 2.79
C SER A 78 -11.67 13.46 1.79
N PHE A 79 -10.34 13.43 1.92
CA PHE A 79 -9.47 12.59 1.09
C PHE A 79 -9.73 11.09 1.34
N MET A 80 -9.92 10.69 2.60
CA MET A 80 -10.26 9.30 2.95
C MET A 80 -11.61 8.88 2.37
N ILE A 81 -12.63 9.73 2.46
CA ILE A 81 -13.97 9.45 1.92
C ILE A 81 -13.90 9.31 0.39
N ALA A 82 -13.33 10.29 -0.31
CA ALA A 82 -13.24 10.27 -1.77
C ALA A 82 -12.45 9.05 -2.27
N GLY A 83 -11.34 8.77 -1.61
CA GLY A 83 -10.49 7.65 -1.94
C GLY A 83 -11.13 6.28 -1.63
N GLY A 84 -11.89 6.17 -0.53
CA GLY A 84 -12.66 4.97 -0.21
C GLY A 84 -13.76 4.70 -1.26
N ILE A 85 -14.42 5.76 -1.73
CA ILE A 85 -15.40 5.67 -2.83
C ILE A 85 -14.71 5.19 -4.12
N LEU A 86 -13.52 5.71 -4.45
CA LEU A 86 -12.75 5.26 -5.62
C LEU A 86 -12.41 3.75 -5.52
N LEU A 87 -11.96 3.30 -4.35
CA LEU A 87 -11.68 1.89 -4.10
C LEU A 87 -12.92 1.00 -4.24
N LEU A 88 -14.06 1.44 -3.72
CA LEU A 88 -15.34 0.75 -3.86
C LEU A 88 -15.73 0.60 -5.35
N ILE A 89 -15.61 1.68 -6.13
CA ILE A 89 -15.89 1.67 -7.56
C ILE A 89 -14.97 0.67 -8.30
N ILE A 90 -13.67 0.67 -7.97
CA ILE A 90 -12.70 -0.26 -8.55
C ILE A 90 -13.08 -1.72 -8.21
N ALA A 91 -13.42 -2.00 -6.96
CA ALA A 91 -13.80 -3.34 -6.53
C ALA A 91 -15.05 -3.83 -7.26
N ILE A 92 -16.09 -2.98 -7.37
CA ILE A 92 -17.32 -3.29 -8.13
C ILE A 92 -17.00 -3.55 -9.60
N ARG A 93 -16.14 -2.73 -10.21
CA ARG A 93 -15.73 -2.89 -11.61
C ARG A 93 -15.05 -4.24 -11.84
N ILE A 94 -14.09 -4.62 -10.98
CA ILE A 94 -13.39 -5.91 -11.08
C ILE A 94 -14.39 -7.07 -10.94
N LEU A 95 -15.31 -6.98 -9.98
CA LEU A 95 -16.32 -8.02 -9.73
C LEU A 95 -17.25 -8.22 -10.94
N ILE A 96 -17.73 -7.14 -11.55
CA ILE A 96 -18.67 -7.19 -12.69
C ILE A 96 -17.96 -7.64 -13.98
N MET A 97 -16.73 -7.17 -14.21
CA MET A 97 -16.00 -7.45 -15.45
C MET A 97 -15.26 -8.80 -15.42
N GLY A 98 -15.24 -9.50 -14.28
CA GLY A 98 -14.57 -10.79 -14.12
C GLY A 98 -13.04 -10.71 -14.12
N GLY A 99 -12.48 -9.51 -13.90
CA GLY A 99 -11.04 -9.26 -13.92
C GLY A 99 -10.70 -7.83 -14.33
N TRP A 100 -9.40 -7.50 -14.25
CA TRP A 100 -8.88 -6.24 -14.76
C TRP A 100 -8.61 -6.35 -16.27
N GLU A 101 -9.64 -6.13 -17.10
CA GLU A 101 -9.46 -6.07 -18.56
C GLU A 101 -8.91 -4.71 -18.99
N GLU A 102 -7.58 -4.54 -18.93
CA GLU A 102 -6.87 -3.62 -19.80
C GLU A 102 -5.92 -4.40 -20.70
N LYS A 103 -6.28 -4.45 -21.99
CA LYS A 103 -5.49 -5.09 -23.03
C LYS A 103 -4.10 -4.44 -23.09
N ARG A 104 -3.05 -5.25 -22.86
CA ARG A 104 -1.62 -4.94 -23.02
C ARG A 104 -0.97 -4.08 -21.93
N LEU A 105 -1.18 -4.41 -20.65
CA LEU A 105 -0.36 -3.85 -19.58
C LEU A 105 0.99 -4.57 -19.49
N THR A 106 2.07 -3.79 -19.48
CA THR A 106 3.41 -4.31 -19.17
C THR A 106 3.46 -4.78 -17.71
N PRO A 107 4.40 -5.65 -17.30
CA PRO A 107 4.62 -5.98 -15.89
C PRO A 107 4.72 -4.74 -14.99
N GLU A 108 5.33 -3.67 -15.50
CA GLU A 108 5.46 -2.39 -14.83
C GLU A 108 4.09 -1.74 -14.61
N SER A 109 3.24 -1.71 -15.64
CA SER A 109 1.91 -1.12 -15.56
C SER A 109 1.04 -1.83 -14.52
N VAL A 110 1.03 -3.17 -14.49
CA VAL A 110 0.26 -3.95 -13.48
C VAL A 110 0.81 -3.73 -12.07
N GLY A 111 2.14 -3.63 -11.94
CA GLY A 111 2.80 -3.36 -10.66
C GLY A 111 2.42 -1.98 -10.10
N VAL A 112 2.37 -0.96 -10.96
CA VAL A 112 1.99 0.40 -10.57
C VAL A 112 0.48 0.49 -10.32
N VAL A 113 -0.35 0.00 -11.25
CA VAL A 113 -1.82 0.00 -11.14
C VAL A 113 -2.38 -1.38 -11.52
N PRO A 114 -3.22 -2.01 -10.68
CA PRO A 114 -3.78 -1.48 -9.42
C PRO A 114 -2.98 -1.85 -8.15
N ILE A 115 -1.86 -2.59 -8.26
CA ILE A 115 -1.21 -3.20 -7.08
C ILE A 115 -0.55 -2.16 -6.17
N ALA A 116 0.39 -1.34 -6.66
CA ALA A 116 0.96 -0.27 -5.83
C ALA A 116 -0.10 0.78 -5.49
N VAL A 117 -0.80 1.28 -6.53
CA VAL A 117 -1.89 2.22 -6.38
C VAL A 117 -3.13 1.64 -7.05
N PRO A 118 -4.27 1.53 -6.36
CA PRO A 118 -4.54 2.02 -5.00
C PRO A 118 -4.50 0.94 -3.91
N LEU A 119 -4.12 -0.31 -4.22
CA LEU A 119 -4.26 -1.42 -3.26
C LEU A 119 -3.27 -1.34 -2.08
N LEU A 120 -1.96 -1.24 -2.34
CA LEU A 120 -0.95 -1.10 -1.27
C LEU A 120 -0.89 0.34 -0.73
N VAL A 121 -0.94 1.31 -1.63
CA VAL A 121 -0.84 2.75 -1.33
C VAL A 121 -2.15 3.42 -1.67
N GLY A 122 -3.16 3.00 -0.92
CA GLY A 122 -4.46 3.61 -0.94
C GLY A 122 -4.54 4.89 -0.09
N PRO A 123 -5.69 5.57 -0.13
CA PRO A 123 -5.98 6.74 0.69
C PRO A 123 -5.75 6.48 2.18
N GLY A 124 -6.15 5.31 2.68
CA GLY A 124 -5.91 4.91 4.07
C GLY A 124 -4.43 4.85 4.40
N ALA A 125 -3.62 4.17 3.59
CA ALA A 125 -2.18 4.06 3.84
C ALA A 125 -1.49 5.44 3.79
N ILE A 126 -1.91 6.29 2.85
CA ILE A 126 -1.43 7.67 2.73
C ILE A 126 -1.77 8.47 4.00
N THR A 127 -3.04 8.48 4.43
CA THR A 127 -3.46 9.25 5.60
C THR A 127 -2.84 8.73 6.89
N THR A 128 -2.80 7.41 7.08
CA THR A 128 -2.10 6.79 8.22
C THR A 128 -0.64 7.19 8.26
N THR A 129 0.06 7.26 7.13
CA THR A 129 1.46 7.68 7.10
C THR A 129 1.63 9.18 7.40
N ILE A 130 0.73 10.04 6.92
CA ILE A 130 0.71 11.47 7.27
C ILE A 130 0.46 11.66 8.78
N LEU A 131 -0.47 10.91 9.36
CA LEU A 131 -0.78 10.98 10.79
C LEU A 131 0.37 10.44 11.64
N ASN A 132 0.96 9.30 11.26
CA ASN A 132 2.16 8.76 11.91
C ASN A 132 3.31 9.78 11.91
N LEU A 133 3.51 10.52 10.80
CA LEU A 133 4.54 11.56 10.71
C LEU A 133 4.29 12.70 11.70
N GLN A 134 3.03 13.08 11.91
CA GLN A 134 2.67 14.12 12.88
C GLN A 134 2.79 13.65 14.32
N GLU A 135 2.41 12.40 14.60
CA GLU A 135 2.37 11.84 15.96
C GLU A 135 3.76 11.38 16.44
N PHE A 136 4.48 10.63 15.60
CA PHE A 136 5.73 9.95 15.96
C PHE A 136 6.97 10.60 15.36
N GLY A 137 6.80 11.55 14.44
CA GLY A 137 7.88 12.23 13.75
C GLY A 137 8.43 11.47 12.54
N ILE A 138 9.31 12.17 11.81
CA ILE A 138 9.85 11.70 10.53
C ILE A 138 10.65 10.41 10.65
N LEU A 139 11.54 10.29 11.64
CA LEU A 139 12.44 9.15 11.76
C LEU A 139 11.67 7.85 11.99
N LEU A 140 10.76 7.85 12.97
CA LEU A 140 9.96 6.66 13.29
C LEU A 140 9.04 6.29 12.13
N THR A 141 8.43 7.27 11.47
CA THR A 141 7.55 7.01 10.32
C THR A 141 8.30 6.40 9.14
N VAL A 142 9.48 6.91 8.80
CA VAL A 142 10.31 6.36 7.72
C VAL A 142 10.73 4.93 8.04
N ILE A 143 11.16 4.66 9.28
CA ILE A 143 11.52 3.30 9.72
C ILE A 143 10.29 2.38 9.63
N SER A 144 9.10 2.83 10.05
CA SER A 144 7.87 2.06 9.93
C SER A 144 7.54 1.70 8.48
N VAL A 145 7.63 2.67 7.56
CA VAL A 145 7.40 2.44 6.13
C VAL A 145 8.40 1.41 5.58
N ILE A 146 9.68 1.51 5.94
CA ILE A 146 10.72 0.53 5.55
C ILE A 146 10.36 -0.88 6.06
N ILE A 147 10.01 -1.01 7.34
CA ILE A 147 9.64 -2.30 7.95
C ILE A 147 8.43 -2.89 7.24
N VAL A 148 7.35 -2.12 7.08
CA VAL A 148 6.11 -2.59 6.45
C VAL A 148 6.36 -3.00 5.01
N PHE A 149 7.08 -2.19 4.21
CA PHE A 149 7.34 -2.54 2.82
C PHE A 149 8.32 -3.70 2.66
N THR A 150 9.21 -3.91 3.62
CA THR A 150 10.03 -5.14 3.68
C THR A 150 9.13 -6.36 3.91
N ILE A 151 8.18 -6.28 4.83
CA ILE A 151 7.22 -7.36 5.09
C ILE A 151 6.34 -7.62 3.85
N VAL A 152 5.79 -6.56 3.24
CA VAL A 152 5.01 -6.66 1.98
C VAL A 152 5.83 -7.37 0.90
N TRP A 153 7.08 -6.97 0.71
CA TRP A 153 7.96 -7.57 -0.29
C TRP A 153 8.20 -9.06 -0.04
N VAL A 154 8.43 -9.46 1.22
CA VAL A 154 8.56 -10.87 1.62
C VAL A 154 7.26 -11.63 1.30
N ILE A 155 6.10 -11.10 1.70
CA ILE A 155 4.79 -11.72 1.44
C ILE A 155 4.59 -11.94 -0.06
N LEU A 156 4.79 -10.89 -0.88
CA LEU A 156 4.61 -10.98 -2.33
C LEU A 156 5.61 -11.93 -2.99
N ARG A 157 6.82 -12.06 -2.44
CA ARG A 157 7.83 -13.01 -2.93
C ARG A 157 7.44 -14.47 -2.70
N TYR A 158 6.75 -14.75 -1.60
CA TYR A 158 6.29 -16.09 -1.22
C TYR A 158 4.78 -16.28 -1.42
N ILE A 159 4.14 -15.43 -2.23
CA ILE A 159 2.67 -15.37 -2.33
C ILE A 159 2.03 -16.69 -2.76
N GLU A 160 2.67 -17.48 -3.64
CA GLU A 160 2.15 -18.80 -4.04
C GLU A 160 2.12 -19.79 -2.88
N LEU A 161 3.16 -19.76 -2.04
CA LEU A 161 3.24 -20.66 -0.89
C LEU A 161 2.18 -20.26 0.14
N ILE A 162 2.04 -18.95 0.39
CA ILE A 162 1.06 -18.42 1.34
C ILE A 162 -0.36 -18.70 0.85
N TYR A 163 -0.64 -18.48 -0.44
CA TYR A 163 -1.96 -18.73 -1.03
C TYR A 163 -2.36 -20.20 -0.90
N LYS A 164 -1.45 -21.14 -1.18
CA LYS A 164 -1.70 -22.59 -1.00
C LYS A 164 -2.05 -22.99 0.44
N ILE A 165 -1.57 -22.25 1.44
CA ILE A 165 -1.87 -22.50 2.85
C ILE A 165 -3.25 -21.95 3.22
N LEU A 166 -3.69 -20.89 2.55
CA LEU A 166 -4.98 -20.23 2.81
C LEU A 166 -6.18 -20.97 2.19
N GLY A 167 -5.95 -21.84 1.20
CA GLY A 167 -6.98 -22.60 0.49
C GLY A 167 -7.36 -21.94 -0.83
#